data_AF-A0A3N5VVD8-F1
#
_entry.id   AF-A0A3N5VVD8-F1
#
_cell.length_a   1.000
_cell.length_b   1.000
_cell.length_c   1.000
_cell.angle_alpha   90.00
_cell.angle_beta   90.00
_cell.angle_gamma   90.00
#
_symmetry.space_group_name_H-M   'P 1'
#
loop_
_entity.id
_entity.type
_entity.pdbx_description
1 polymer ?
#
loop_
_entity_poly.entity_id
_entity_poly.type
_entity_poly.pdbx_seq_one_letter_code
_entity_poly.pdbx_strand_id
1 'polypeptide(L)' 'MTWDISGHEWAARLLKQHIMSGEVRHAYLFTGPSGVGRRTLALQFAQALNCLQP' A
#
# COMPACT_ATOMS: atom_id res chain seq x y z
N MET A 1 -0.59 -11.77 -3.21
CA MET A 1 -1.38 -10.57 -2.84
C MET A 1 -1.76 -9.70 -4.04
N THR A 2 -3.04 -9.62 -4.41
CA THR A 2 -3.51 -8.70 -5.46
C THR A 2 -4.12 -7.47 -4.82
N TRP A 3 -3.39 -6.35 -4.83
CA TRP A 3 -3.91 -5.05 -4.41
C TRP A 3 -4.64 -4.42 -5.59
N ASP A 4 -5.88 -4.87 -5.81
CA ASP A 4 -6.73 -4.41 -6.90
C ASP A 4 -7.53 -3.18 -6.43
N ILE A 5 -6.91 -2.01 -6.57
CA ILE A 5 -7.54 -0.72 -6.25
C ILE A 5 -7.36 0.17 -7.47
N SER A 6 -8.43 0.34 -8.25
CA SER A 6 -8.43 1.10 -9.49
C SER A 6 -7.99 2.55 -9.25
N GLY A 7 -7.06 3.05 -10.08
CA GLY A 7 -6.53 4.41 -10.02
C GLY A 7 -5.42 4.61 -8.99
N HIS A 8 -4.99 3.56 -8.29
CA HIS A 8 -3.87 3.59 -7.33
C HIS A 8 -2.69 2.71 -7.75
N GLU A 9 -2.60 2.32 -9.02
CA GLU A 9 -1.64 1.36 -9.54
C GLU A 9 -0.20 1.81 -9.27
N TRP A 10 0.08 3.10 -9.48
CA TRP A 10 1.39 3.68 -9.20
C TRP A 10 1.74 3.60 -7.70
N ALA A 11 0.82 3.98 -6.82
CA ALA A 11 1.03 3.99 -5.38
C ALA A 11 1.19 2.55 -4.83
N ALA A 12 0.35 1.63 -5.31
CA ALA A 12 0.45 0.21 -4.99
C ALA A 12 1.79 -0.37 -5.44
N ARG A 13 2.27 -0.03 -6.64
CA ARG A 13 3.58 -0.48 -7.13
C ARG A 13 4.72 0.04 -6.26
N LEU A 14 4.71 1.33 -5.91
CA LEU A 14 5.73 1.94 -5.04
C LEU A 14 5.81 1.24 -3.68
N LEU A 15 4.67 1.08 -3.03
CA LEU A 15 4.59 0.44 -1.71
C LEU A 15 5.01 -1.03 -1.76
N LYS A 16 4.62 -1.78 -2.80
CA LYS A 16 5.11 -3.15 -3.01
C LYS A 16 6.63 -3.20 -3.18
N GLN A 17 7.21 -2.27 -3.94
CA GLN A 17 8.67 -2.19 -4.08
C GLN A 17 9.37 -1.94 -2.74
N HIS A 18 8.88 -1.03 -1.91
CA HIS A 18 9.46 -0.79 -0.59
C HIS A 18 9.41 -2.03 0.32
N ILE A 19 8.35 -2.85 0.24
CA ILE A 19 8.29 -4.12 0.98
C ILE A 19 9.34 -5.08 0.43
N MET A 20 9.40 -5.25 -0.89
CA MET A 20 10.31 -6.21 -1.54
C MET A 20 11.79 -5.83 -1.38
N SER A 21 12.12 -4.53 -1.34
CA SER A 21 13.49 -4.06 -1.12
C SER A 21 13.88 -4.01 0.37
N GLY A 22 12.93 -4.21 1.29
CA GLY A 22 13.16 -4.02 2.73
C GLY A 22 13.31 -2.54 3.14
N GLU A 23 12.99 -1.59 2.26
CA GLU A 23 13.13 -0.15 2.49
C GLU A 23 11.83 0.50 2.96
N VAL A 24 11.11 -0.18 3.86
CA VAL A 24 9.86 0.32 4.41
C VAL A 24 10.13 1.52 5.31
N ARG A 25 9.57 2.68 4.94
CA ARG A 25 9.67 3.92 5.72
C ARG A 25 8.83 3.87 6.99
N HIS A 26 9.24 4.64 8.00
CA HIS A 26 8.54 4.70 9.29
C HIS A 26 7.11 5.23 9.19
N ALA A 27 6.83 6.12 8.24
CA ALA A 27 5.52 6.75 8.09
C ALA A 27 5.20 7.06 6.62
N TYR A 28 3.91 6.97 6.29
CA TYR A 28 3.34 7.28 4.99
C TYR A 28 2.09 8.14 5.17
N LEU A 29 1.91 9.17 4.33
CA LEU A 29 0.72 10.00 4.29
C LEU A 29 -0.12 9.67 3.06
N PHE A 30 -1.35 9.18 3.27
CA PHE A 30 -2.31 8.88 2.20
C PHE A 30 -3.28 10.06 2.02
N THR A 31 -3.07 10.85 0.97
CA THR A 31 -3.78 12.11 0.69
C THR A 31 -4.58 12.03 -0.62
N GLY A 32 -5.70 12.78 -0.69
CA GLY A 32 -6.60 12.82 -1.84
C GLY A 32 -8.07 13.08 -1.45
N PRO A 33 -9.02 13.08 -2.41
CA PRO A 33 -10.44 13.28 -2.12
C PRO A 33 -11.04 12.20 -1.24
N SER A 34 -12.23 12.46 -0.67
CA SER A 34 -12.99 11.47 0.08
C SER A 34 -13.57 10.41 -0.85
N GLY A 35 -13.63 9.15 -0.41
CA GLY A 35 -14.24 8.05 -1.17
C GLY A 35 -13.34 7.38 -2.22
N VAL A 36 -12.14 7.88 -2.50
CA VAL A 36 -11.26 7.33 -3.55
C VAL A 36 -10.48 6.07 -3.16
N GLY A 37 -10.77 5.43 -2.02
CA GLY A 37 -10.11 4.17 -1.63
C GLY A 37 -8.76 4.29 -0.91
N ARG A 38 -8.35 5.49 -0.47
CA ARG A 38 -7.07 5.71 0.27
C ARG A 38 -6.91 4.82 1.50
N ARG A 39 -7.97 4.70 2.30
CA ARG A 39 -7.98 3.84 3.50
C ARG A 39 -7.80 2.37 3.12
N THR A 40 -8.43 1.93 2.03
CA THR A 40 -8.31 0.55 1.54
C THR A 40 -6.87 0.23 1.16
N LEU A 41 -6.20 1.13 0.42
CA LEU A 41 -4.79 0.94 0.06
C LEU A 41 -3.89 0.91 1.31
N ALA A 42 -4.10 1.81 2.27
CA ALA A 42 -3.34 1.83 3.51
C ALA A 42 -3.50 0.53 4.32
N LEU A 43 -4.72 -0.02 4.36
CA LEU A 43 -4.99 -1.30 5.04
C LEU A 43 -4.32 -2.48 4.34
N GLN A 44 -4.39 -2.57 3.00
CA GLN A 44 -3.71 -3.62 2.26
C GLN A 44 -2.20 -3.56 2.44
N PHE A 45 -1.61 -2.36 2.45
CA PHE A 45 -0.20 -2.17 2.75
C PHE A 45 0.17 -2.67 4.16
N ALA A 46 -0.60 -2.28 5.17
CA ALA A 46 -0.38 -2.72 6.55
C ALA A 46 -0.53 -4.25 6.70
N GLN A 47 -1.52 -4.86 6.04
CA GLN A 47 -1.69 -6.32 6.02
C GLN A 47 -0.47 -7.01 5.41
N ALA A 48 0.05 -6.49 4.30
CA ALA A 48 1.22 -7.05 3.65
C ALA A 48 2.48 -7.00 4.51
N LEU A 49 2.68 -5.91 5.25
CA LEU A 49 3.80 -5.77 6.19
C LEU A 49 3.75 -6.76 7.35
N ASN A 50 2.55 -7.16 7.78
CA ASN A 50 2.36 -8.06 8.91
C ASN A 50 2.22 -9.53 8.47
N CYS A 51 2.26 -9.82 7.18
CA CYS A 51 2.13 -11.18 6.68
C CYS A 51 3.47 -11.92 6.78
N LEU A 52 3.51 -13.03 7.53
CA LEU A 52 4.72 -13.88 7.66
C LEU A 52 5.02 -14.65 6.37
N GLN A 53 4.03 -14.79 5.49
CA GLN A 53 4.11 -15.42 4.17
C GLN A 53 3.33 -14.55 3.17
N PRO A 54 3.99 -13.58 2.52
CA PRO A 54 3.34 -12.58 1.66
C PRO A 54 2.86 -13.10 0.29
#